data_AF-A0A3R9ZB63-F1
#
_entry.id   AF-A0A3R9ZB63-F1
#
_cell.length_a   1.000
_cell.length_b   1.000
_cell.length_c   1.000
_cell.angle_alpha   90.00
_cell.angle_beta   90.00
_cell.angle_gamma   90.00
#
_symmetry.space_group_name_H-M   'P 1'
#
loop_
_entity.id
_entity.type
_entity.pdbx_description
1 polymer ?
#
loop_
_entity_poly.entity_id
_entity_poly.type
_entity_poly.pdbx_seq_one_letter_code
_entity_poly.pdbx_strand_id
1 'polypeptide(L)'
;MNHRQIDLGNLPLAEQIQLTYPEEPDWDKVDSKTLVALVEDFVMEQSCATIAIGHLATRRHERAVELANWLLEQECADEWLKASALDVLAAE
;
A
#
# COMPACT_ATOMS: atom_id res chain seq x y z
N MET A 1 24.20 -19.16 14.48
CA MET A 1 22.88 -18.60 14.14
C MET A 1 22.99 -18.09 12.71
N ASN A 2 22.35 -18.74 11.75
CA ASN A 2 22.42 -18.34 10.35
C ASN A 2 21.52 -17.12 10.15
N HIS A 3 22.11 -15.93 10.00
CA HIS A 3 21.41 -14.79 9.42
C HIS A 3 21.10 -15.15 7.96
N ARG A 4 19.87 -15.56 7.66
CA ARG A 4 19.40 -15.55 6.27
C ARG A 4 19.39 -14.08 5.86
N GLN A 5 20.39 -13.70 5.09
CA GLN A 5 20.40 -12.44 4.37
C GLN A 5 19.23 -12.52 3.38
N ILE A 6 18.16 -11.76 3.64
CA ILE A 6 17.08 -11.62 2.66
C ILE A 6 17.68 -10.81 1.51
N ASP A 7 17.80 -11.43 0.34
CA ASP A 7 18.23 -10.72 -0.87
C ASP A 7 17.04 -9.94 -1.43
N LEU A 8 16.88 -8.70 -0.94
CA LEU A 8 15.82 -7.80 -1.35
C LEU A 8 15.86 -7.49 -2.87
N GLY A 9 17.02 -7.63 -3.53
CA GLY A 9 17.21 -7.25 -4.92
C GLY A 9 16.40 -8.08 -5.94
N ASN A 10 15.91 -9.25 -5.54
CA ASN A 10 15.08 -10.12 -6.38
C ASN A 10 13.57 -10.01 -6.09
N LEU A 11 13.17 -9.22 -5.10
CA LEU A 11 11.77 -9.07 -4.72
C LEU A 11 11.11 -7.93 -5.53
N PRO A 12 9.80 -7.99 -5.77
CA PRO A 12 9.04 -6.84 -6.25
C PRO A 12 9.25 -5.62 -5.33
N LEU A 13 9.25 -4.42 -5.90
CA LEU A 13 9.50 -3.20 -5.12
C LEU A 13 8.49 -3.02 -3.97
N ALA A 14 7.22 -3.42 -4.16
CA ALA A 14 6.21 -3.40 -3.11
C ALA A 14 6.63 -4.24 -1.89
N GLU A 15 7.08 -5.46 -2.12
CA GLU A 15 7.54 -6.37 -1.05
C GLU A 15 8.81 -5.82 -0.37
N GLN A 16 9.73 -5.23 -1.15
CA GLN A 16 10.90 -4.55 -0.56
C GLN A 16 10.48 -3.44 0.39
N ILE A 17 9.56 -2.56 -0.03
CA ILE A 17 9.04 -1.45 0.79
C ILE A 17 8.40 -1.98 2.08
N GLN A 18 7.57 -3.01 1.99
CA GLN A 18 6.90 -3.58 3.17
C GLN A 18 7.90 -4.25 4.14
N LEU A 19 8.92 -4.94 3.63
CA LEU A 19 9.95 -5.58 4.46
C LEU A 19 10.92 -4.60 5.12
N THR A 20 11.11 -3.41 4.55
CA THR A 20 11.98 -2.36 5.11
C THR A 20 11.24 -1.34 5.96
N TYR A 21 9.91 -1.40 6.04
CA TYR A 21 9.12 -0.50 6.87
C TYR A 21 9.61 -0.54 8.34
N PRO A 22 9.80 0.61 9.02
CA PRO A 22 9.32 1.96 8.69
C PRO A 22 10.27 2.82 7.83
N GLU A 23 11.23 2.24 7.12
CA GLU A 23 12.03 3.01 6.14
C GLU A 23 11.12 3.49 5.00
N GLU A 24 10.90 4.81 4.94
CA GLU A 24 9.99 5.41 3.97
C GLU A 24 10.69 5.62 2.62
N PRO A 25 10.16 5.04 1.52
CA PRO A 25 10.62 5.38 0.18
C PRO A 25 10.20 6.83 -0.18
N ASP A 26 10.75 7.35 -1.27
CA ASP A 26 10.21 8.55 -1.89
C ASP A 26 8.89 8.21 -2.60
N TRP A 27 7.78 8.31 -1.85
CA TRP A 27 6.44 7.92 -2.30
C TRP A 27 5.99 8.63 -3.58
N ASP A 28 6.45 9.85 -3.83
CA ASP A 28 6.16 10.58 -5.07
C ASP A 28 6.83 9.96 -6.30
N LYS A 29 7.92 9.21 -6.11
CA LYS A 29 8.63 8.48 -7.16
C LYS A 29 8.20 7.04 -7.31
N VAL A 30 7.49 6.47 -6.32
CA VAL A 30 6.92 5.12 -6.43
C VAL A 30 5.85 5.13 -7.52
N ASP A 31 5.98 4.25 -8.51
CA ASP A 31 5.04 4.18 -9.62
C ASP A 31 3.68 3.63 -9.19
N SER A 32 2.62 3.97 -9.95
CA SER A 32 1.26 3.55 -9.59
C SER A 32 1.06 2.04 -9.54
N LYS A 33 1.80 1.25 -10.32
CA LYS A 33 1.70 -0.22 -10.28
C LYS A 33 2.22 -0.75 -8.94
N THR A 34 3.32 -0.18 -8.44
CA THR A 34 3.84 -0.51 -7.11
C THR A 34 2.88 -0.06 -6.00
N LEU A 35 2.30 1.13 -6.09
CA LEU A 35 1.30 1.60 -5.12
C LEU A 35 0.06 0.68 -5.08
N VAL A 36 -0.43 0.27 -6.25
CA VAL A 36 -1.52 -0.70 -6.35
C VAL A 36 -1.15 -2.02 -5.67
N ALA A 37 0.05 -2.55 -5.93
CA ALA A 37 0.50 -3.80 -5.31
C ALA A 37 0.59 -3.68 -3.77
N LEU A 38 1.03 -2.54 -3.24
CA LEU A 38 1.04 -2.30 -1.79
C LEU A 38 -0.36 -2.33 -1.17
N VAL A 39 -1.38 -1.89 -1.91
CA VAL A 39 -2.78 -1.96 -1.45
C VAL A 39 -3.33 -3.38 -1.57
N GLU A 40 -3.05 -4.07 -2.66
CA GLU A 40 -3.50 -5.45 -2.87
C GLU A 40 -2.85 -6.41 -1.85
N ASP A 41 -1.59 -6.19 -1.49
CA ASP A 41 -0.81 -6.96 -0.51
C ASP A 41 -0.82 -6.33 0.90
N PHE A 42 -1.88 -5.58 1.25
CA PHE A 42 -1.95 -4.82 2.51
C PHE A 42 -1.71 -5.67 3.77
N VAL A 43 -2.03 -6.97 3.73
CA VAL A 43 -1.88 -7.88 4.88
C VAL A 43 -0.42 -7.99 5.33
N MET A 44 0.55 -7.78 4.44
CA MET A 44 1.97 -7.82 4.79
C MET A 44 2.38 -6.62 5.66
N GLU A 45 1.94 -5.40 5.28
CA GLU A 45 2.14 -4.18 6.06
C GLU A 45 1.06 -3.15 5.69
N GLN A 46 0.08 -2.97 6.60
CA GLN A 46 -1.11 -2.15 6.37
C GLN A 46 -0.78 -0.65 6.35
N SER A 47 0.29 -0.23 7.03
CA SER A 47 0.73 1.16 7.02
C SER A 47 1.18 1.58 5.62
N CYS A 48 1.87 0.69 4.90
CA CYS A 48 2.25 0.93 3.50
C CYS A 48 1.03 1.03 2.59
N ALA A 49 0.01 0.18 2.78
CA ALA A 49 -1.24 0.24 2.02
C ALA A 49 -2.00 1.55 2.28
N THR A 50 -2.02 2.01 3.53
CA THR A 50 -2.63 3.27 3.97
C THR A 50 -2.00 4.46 3.24
N ILE A 51 -0.68 4.52 3.18
CA ILE A 51 0.03 5.58 2.45
C ILE A 51 -0.23 5.43 0.94
N ALA A 52 -0.14 4.21 0.41
CA ALA A 52 -0.26 3.95 -1.02
C ALA A 52 -1.64 4.33 -1.60
N ILE A 53 -2.74 4.03 -0.89
CA ILE A 53 -4.09 4.38 -1.35
C ILE A 53 -4.30 5.90 -1.39
N GLY A 54 -3.71 6.64 -0.43
CA GLY A 54 -3.71 8.11 -0.44
C GLY A 54 -2.95 8.72 -1.61
N HIS A 55 -1.78 8.15 -1.97
CA HIS A 55 -1.04 8.58 -3.16
C HIS A 55 -1.78 8.25 -4.47
N LEU A 56 -2.44 7.09 -4.56
CA LEU A 56 -3.27 6.74 -5.71
C LEU A 56 -4.44 7.73 -5.89
N ALA A 57 -5.12 8.09 -4.81
CA ALA A 57 -6.20 9.09 -4.82
C ALA A 57 -5.70 10.48 -5.22
N THR A 58 -4.58 10.93 -4.64
CA THR A 58 -3.95 12.22 -5.00
C THR A 58 -3.61 12.29 -6.50
N ARG A 59 -3.20 11.17 -7.09
CA ARG A 59 -2.90 11.04 -8.52
C ARG A 59 -4.13 10.83 -9.40
N ARG A 60 -5.33 10.75 -8.83
CA ARG A 60 -6.59 10.41 -9.51
C ARG A 60 -6.47 9.12 -10.33
N HIS A 61 -5.79 8.13 -9.76
CA HIS A 61 -5.62 6.85 -10.41
C HIS A 61 -6.98 6.15 -10.53
N GLU A 62 -7.31 5.63 -11.71
CA GLU A 62 -8.64 5.05 -12.02
C GLU A 62 -9.06 3.94 -11.05
N ARG A 63 -8.08 3.17 -10.52
CA ARG A 63 -8.32 2.09 -9.56
C ARG A 63 -8.45 2.54 -8.11
N ALA A 64 -8.24 3.81 -7.78
CA ALA A 64 -8.25 4.26 -6.37
C ALA A 64 -9.61 4.00 -5.71
N VAL A 65 -10.70 4.33 -6.41
CA VAL A 65 -12.08 4.11 -5.93
C VAL A 65 -12.40 2.61 -5.83
N GLU A 66 -11.97 1.81 -6.81
CA GLU A 66 -12.15 0.35 -6.81
C GLU A 66 -11.48 -0.27 -5.59
N LEU A 67 -10.20 0.07 -5.37
CA LEU A 67 -9.40 -0.45 -4.26
C LEU A 67 -9.94 0.02 -2.90
N ALA A 68 -10.40 1.26 -2.80
CA ALA A 68 -11.01 1.77 -1.58
C ALA A 68 -12.28 0.99 -1.22
N ASN A 69 -13.18 0.73 -2.18
CA ASN A 69 -14.36 -0.11 -1.92
C ASN A 69 -13.96 -1.54 -1.50
N TRP A 70 -12.99 -2.13 -2.19
CA TRP A 70 -12.50 -3.48 -1.87
C TRP A 70 -11.92 -3.57 -0.45
N LEU A 71 -11.14 -2.56 -0.01
CA LEU A 71 -10.57 -2.50 1.35
C LEU A 71 -11.64 -2.46 2.44
N LEU A 72 -12.76 -1.79 2.21
CA LEU A 72 -13.87 -1.71 3.19
C LEU A 72 -14.55 -3.06 3.40
N GLU A 73 -14.50 -3.94 2.40
CA GLU A 73 -15.02 -5.30 2.48
C GLU A 73 -14.04 -6.28 3.15
N GLN A 74 -12.76 -5.91 3.33
CA GLN A 74 -11.76 -6.78 3.94
C GLN A 74 -11.90 -6.81 5.47
N GLU A 75 -12.15 -7.99 6.04
CA GLU A 75 -12.25 -8.16 7.50
C GLU A 75 -10.93 -7.90 8.21
N CYS A 76 -9.80 -8.26 7.58
CA CYS A 76 -8.46 -8.09 8.16
C CYS A 76 -7.85 -6.70 7.97
N ALA A 77 -8.49 -5.82 7.20
CA ALA A 77 -8.09 -4.42 7.11
C ALA A 77 -8.41 -3.70 8.44
N ASP A 78 -7.41 -3.05 9.00
CA ASP A 78 -7.51 -2.32 10.25
C ASP A 78 -8.35 -1.04 10.10
N GLU A 79 -8.66 -0.41 11.23
CA GLU A 79 -9.49 0.78 11.27
C GLU A 79 -8.89 1.98 10.52
N TRP A 80 -7.55 2.07 10.45
CA TRP A 80 -6.84 3.20 9.84
C TRP A 80 -6.79 3.07 8.32
N LEU A 81 -6.56 1.85 7.82
CA LEU A 81 -6.63 1.54 6.40
C LEU A 81 -8.06 1.73 5.88
N LYS A 82 -9.07 1.31 6.65
CA LYS A 82 -10.49 1.56 6.31
C LYS A 82 -10.85 3.04 6.35
N ALA A 83 -10.37 3.79 7.34
CA ALA A 83 -10.55 5.24 7.38
C ALA A 83 -9.95 5.92 6.14
N SER A 84 -8.75 5.52 5.73
CA SER A 84 -8.10 6.06 4.53
C SER A 84 -8.86 5.69 3.26
N ALA A 85 -9.42 4.48 3.17
CA ALA A 85 -10.30 4.10 2.07
C ALA A 85 -11.57 4.97 2.02
N LEU A 86 -12.19 5.27 3.17
CA LEU A 86 -13.35 6.19 3.23
C LEU A 86 -12.97 7.61 2.77
N ASP A 87 -11.79 8.11 3.15
CA ASP A 87 -11.32 9.43 2.72
C ASP A 87 -11.15 9.50 1.20
N VAL A 88 -10.68 8.43 0.55
CA VAL A 88 -10.63 8.34 -0.92
C VAL A 88 -12.02 8.44 -1.53
N LEU A 89 -13.00 7.70 -0.99
CA LEU A 89 -14.37 7.73 -1.51
C LEU A 89 -15.07 9.07 -1.29
N ALA A 90 -14.67 9.83 -0.27
CA ALA A 90 -15.22 11.16 0.02
C ALA A 90 -14.63 12.27 -0.86
N ALA A 91 -13.52 12.01 -1.55
CA ALA A 91 -12.80 12.99 -2.37
C ALA A 91 -13.21 13.01 -3.86
N GLU A 92 -14.04 12.07 -4.30
CA GLU A 92 -14.63 11.97 -5.65
C GLU A 92 -15.93 12.76 -5.81
#